data_AF-A0A257MMS7-F1
#
_entry.id   AF-A0A257MMS7-F1
#
_cell.length_a   1.000
_cell.length_b   1.000
_cell.length_c   1.000
_cell.angle_alpha   90.00
_cell.angle_beta   90.00
_cell.angle_gamma   90.00
#
_symmetry.space_group_name_H-M   'P 1'
#
loop_
_entity.id
_entity.type
_entity.pdbx_description
1 polymer ?
#
loop_
_entity_poly.entity_id
_entity_poly.type
_entity_poly.pdbx_seq_one_letter_code
_entity_poly.pdbx_strand_id
1 'polypeptide(L)'
;MADKIYSLSDDGSLESIDKKSYEREYDLQSLLEKHPDLLAGDQIDEANPRRWLLVSREIGVPEDNGGSDRWYLDHLFLDQDAIPTLVEVKLRTNNDSRRKVVGQMLDYAANSVAYWPIESLRKAFEELCNETGKDPSLQILELIKASSEDMISIERFWNQVRTNLQAGRIRLLFIADEIPRELQQIVEFLNGQMSPAEVLGIELRQYRNGKLTTLVPRVIGQTAASIRRKNPTNDGSGKWDEAKFFQALKS
;
A
#
# COMPACT_ATOMS: atom_id res chain seq x y z
N MET A 1 -14.89 23.51 2.90
CA MET A 1 -14.69 24.32 1.68
C MET A 1 -15.07 23.47 0.49
N ALA A 2 -15.70 24.05 -0.54
CA ALA A 2 -15.96 23.33 -1.77
C ALA A 2 -14.62 22.99 -2.45
N ASP A 3 -14.29 21.70 -2.49
CA ASP A 3 -13.13 21.17 -3.20
C ASP A 3 -13.58 20.85 -4.64
N LYS A 4 -12.93 21.47 -5.62
CA LYS A 4 -13.27 21.34 -7.04
C LYS A 4 -12.00 21.29 -7.87
N ILE A 5 -12.06 20.51 -8.94
CA ILE A 5 -11.06 20.52 -10.01
C ILE A 5 -11.66 21.16 -11.26
N TYR A 6 -10.81 21.49 -12.22
CA TYR A 6 -11.23 22.07 -13.49
C TYR A 6 -10.77 21.17 -14.63
N SER A 7 -11.66 20.88 -15.57
CA SER A 7 -11.34 20.23 -16.84
C SER A 7 -11.29 21.28 -17.94
N LEU A 8 -10.24 21.26 -18.75
CA LEU A 8 -10.12 22.09 -19.95
C LEU A 8 -10.47 21.22 -21.16
N SER A 9 -11.51 21.60 -21.88
CA SER A 9 -11.94 20.95 -23.13
C SER A 9 -11.08 21.41 -24.31
N ASP A 10 -11.08 20.64 -25.40
CA ASP A 10 -10.33 20.96 -26.63
C ASP A 10 -10.75 22.31 -27.27
N ASP A 11 -11.98 22.77 -27.01
CA ASP A 11 -12.51 24.07 -27.45
C ASP A 11 -12.07 25.24 -26.56
N GLY A 12 -11.27 24.99 -25.53
CA GLY A 12 -10.79 25.98 -24.56
C GLY A 12 -11.77 26.30 -23.44
N SER A 13 -12.93 25.64 -23.38
CA SER A 13 -13.88 25.82 -22.28
C SER A 13 -13.40 25.15 -20.99
N LEU A 14 -13.61 25.83 -19.85
CA LEU A 14 -13.30 25.31 -18.52
C LEU A 14 -14.58 24.90 -17.82
N GLU A 15 -14.62 23.65 -17.36
CA GLU A 15 -15.72 23.12 -16.56
C GLU A 15 -15.22 22.78 -15.15
N SER A 16 -15.90 23.28 -14.12
CA SER A 16 -15.61 22.89 -12.75
C SER A 16 -16.30 21.58 -12.39
N ILE A 17 -15.57 20.65 -11.78
CA ILE A 17 -16.05 19.37 -11.29
C ILE A 17 -15.91 19.34 -9.78
N ASP A 18 -17.03 19.14 -9.08
CA ASP A 18 -17.05 19.11 -7.61
C ASP A 18 -16.62 17.76 -7.05
N LYS A 19 -15.97 17.79 -5.88
CA LYS A 19 -15.71 16.60 -5.07
C LYS A 19 -17.04 15.94 -4.71
N LYS A 20 -17.09 14.62 -4.82
CA LYS A 20 -18.20 13.78 -4.34
C LYS A 20 -17.65 12.77 -3.33
N SER A 21 -18.40 12.50 -2.26
CA SER A 21 -18.09 11.38 -1.37
C SER A 21 -18.50 10.06 -2.02
N TYR A 22 -17.87 8.98 -1.57
CA TYR A 22 -18.31 7.63 -1.91
C TYR A 22 -19.56 7.31 -1.11
N GLU A 23 -20.41 6.44 -1.66
CA GLU A 23 -21.63 6.02 -0.97
C GLU A 23 -21.32 4.94 0.07
N ARG A 24 -20.45 3.98 -0.27
CA ARG A 24 -20.09 2.86 0.59
C ARG A 24 -18.60 2.58 0.55
N GLU A 25 -18.06 2.07 1.67
CA GLU A 25 -16.66 1.59 1.75
C GLU A 25 -16.40 0.52 0.70
N TYR A 26 -17.37 -0.37 0.47
CA TYR A 26 -17.33 -1.39 -0.58
C TYR A 26 -16.98 -0.82 -1.97
N ASP A 27 -17.49 0.37 -2.32
CA ASP A 27 -17.24 0.96 -3.64
C ASP A 27 -15.77 1.39 -3.78
N LEU A 28 -15.18 1.90 -2.69
CA LEU A 28 -13.77 2.28 -2.62
C LEU A 28 -12.86 1.04 -2.61
N GLN A 29 -13.21 0.03 -1.81
CA GLN A 29 -12.55 -1.26 -1.78
C GLN A 29 -12.51 -1.91 -3.18
N SER A 30 -13.66 -1.97 -3.86
CA SER A 30 -13.77 -2.54 -5.21
C SER A 30 -12.94 -1.80 -6.26
N LEU A 31 -12.70 -0.49 -6.09
CA LEU A 31 -11.82 0.28 -6.97
C LEU A 31 -10.36 -0.10 -6.78
N LEU A 32 -9.91 -0.25 -5.53
CA LEU A 32 -8.54 -0.63 -5.22
C LEU A 32 -8.21 -2.05 -5.70
N GLU A 33 -9.18 -2.97 -5.58
CA GLU A 33 -9.07 -4.33 -6.10
C GLU A 33 -8.83 -4.34 -7.62
N LYS A 34 -9.64 -3.57 -8.36
CA LYS A 34 -9.59 -3.52 -9.84
C LYS A 34 -8.46 -2.66 -10.38
N HIS A 35 -8.06 -1.64 -9.63
CA HIS A 35 -7.06 -0.66 -10.01
C HIS A 35 -6.07 -0.42 -8.86
N PRO A 36 -5.17 -1.39 -8.56
CA PRO A 36 -4.21 -1.26 -7.47
C PRO A 36 -3.27 -0.05 -7.58
N ASP A 37 -3.04 0.47 -8.79
CA ASP A 37 -2.27 1.71 -9.02
C ASP A 37 -2.83 2.94 -8.28
N LEU A 38 -4.11 2.92 -7.86
CA LEU A 38 -4.71 3.95 -7.03
C LEU A 38 -4.08 4.04 -5.62
N LEU A 39 -3.26 3.07 -5.22
CA LEU A 39 -2.42 3.14 -4.02
C LEU A 39 -1.21 4.09 -4.20
N ALA A 40 -1.08 4.77 -5.34
CA ALA A 40 -0.10 5.84 -5.61
C ALA A 40 1.32 5.46 -5.21
N GLY A 41 1.79 4.32 -5.72
CA GLY A 41 3.11 3.80 -5.38
C GLY A 41 4.26 4.70 -5.82
N ASP A 42 4.04 5.54 -6.82
CA ASP A 42 4.92 6.62 -7.29
C ASP A 42 5.07 7.76 -6.27
N GLN A 43 4.01 8.10 -5.56
CA GLN A 43 4.07 9.06 -4.45
C GLN A 43 4.71 8.43 -3.20
N ILE A 44 4.63 7.10 -3.03
CA ILE A 44 5.30 6.42 -1.91
C ILE A 44 6.82 6.40 -2.12
N ASP A 45 7.29 6.11 -3.32
CA ASP A 45 8.71 6.13 -3.66
C ASP A 45 8.90 6.56 -5.11
N GLU A 46 9.28 7.81 -5.32
CA GLU A 46 9.46 8.39 -6.66
C GLU A 46 10.60 7.71 -7.45
N ALA A 47 11.65 7.26 -6.75
CA ALA A 47 12.81 6.65 -7.39
C ALA A 47 12.56 5.18 -7.78
N ASN A 48 11.77 4.46 -6.98
CA ASN A 48 11.32 3.10 -7.26
C ASN A 48 9.81 2.97 -6.94
N PRO A 49 8.92 3.43 -7.85
CA PRO A 49 7.49 3.39 -7.63
C PRO A 49 6.99 2.02 -7.23
N ARG A 50 6.20 1.97 -6.15
CA ARG A 50 5.60 0.71 -5.69
C ARG A 50 4.60 0.21 -6.72
N ARG A 51 4.69 -1.07 -7.05
CA ARG A 51 3.72 -1.79 -7.89
C ARG A 51 3.04 -2.82 -7.02
N TRP A 52 1.76 -3.04 -7.26
CA TRP A 52 0.92 -3.73 -6.30
C TRP A 52 0.38 -5.02 -6.86
N LEU A 53 0.51 -6.08 -6.08
CA LEU A 53 -0.09 -7.38 -6.33
C LEU A 53 -1.10 -7.64 -5.23
N LEU A 54 -2.38 -7.65 -5.57
CA LEU A 54 -3.42 -8.03 -4.62
C LEU A 54 -3.27 -9.52 -4.29
N VAL A 55 -3.17 -9.84 -3.00
CA VAL A 55 -3.13 -11.22 -2.50
C VAL A 55 -4.53 -11.71 -2.20
N SER A 56 -5.29 -10.91 -1.47
CA SER A 56 -6.63 -11.29 -1.03
C SER A 56 -7.40 -10.05 -0.58
N ARG A 57 -8.71 -10.14 -0.76
CA ARG A 57 -9.70 -9.25 -0.18
C ARG A 57 -10.29 -9.92 1.05
N GLU A 58 -10.56 -9.15 2.10
CA GLU A 58 -11.19 -9.63 3.33
C GLU A 58 -10.45 -10.86 3.88
N ILE A 59 -9.13 -10.74 4.05
CA ILE A 59 -8.30 -11.84 4.52
C ILE A 59 -8.35 -11.91 6.04
N GLY A 60 -8.58 -13.11 6.55
CA GLY A 60 -8.55 -13.39 7.98
C GLY A 60 -7.14 -13.19 8.55
N VAL A 61 -7.05 -12.50 9.68
CA VAL A 61 -5.80 -12.35 10.43
C VAL A 61 -5.79 -13.39 11.56
N PRO A 62 -4.81 -14.31 11.60
CA PRO A 62 -4.74 -15.35 12.63
C PRO A 62 -4.52 -14.75 14.02
N GLU A 63 -5.26 -15.19 15.04
CA GLU A 63 -5.10 -14.72 16.42
C GLU A 63 -4.11 -15.59 17.23
N ASP A 64 -3.89 -16.83 16.79
CA ASP A 64 -2.93 -17.79 17.33
C ASP A 64 -2.51 -18.82 16.25
N ASN A 65 -1.65 -19.78 16.62
CA ASN A 65 -1.23 -20.85 15.72
C ASN A 65 -2.37 -21.84 15.43
N GLY A 66 -3.21 -21.53 14.44
CA GLY A 66 -4.22 -22.42 13.88
C GLY A 66 -5.66 -22.23 14.39
N GLY A 67 -5.95 -21.13 15.09
CA GLY A 67 -7.29 -20.73 15.51
C GLY A 67 -8.11 -20.05 14.40
N SER A 68 -9.37 -19.77 14.72
CA SER A 68 -10.31 -19.09 13.82
C SER A 68 -9.97 -17.62 13.63
N ASP A 69 -10.08 -17.13 12.40
CA ASP A 69 -9.92 -15.71 12.09
C ASP A 69 -10.97 -14.87 12.82
N ARG A 70 -10.51 -13.99 13.71
CA ARG A 70 -11.40 -13.13 14.51
C ARG A 70 -11.74 -11.83 13.80
N TRP A 71 -10.83 -11.38 12.94
CA TRP A 71 -10.94 -10.12 12.23
C TRP A 71 -10.45 -10.28 10.80
N TYR A 72 -11.03 -9.47 9.93
CA TYR A 72 -10.73 -9.46 8.50
C TYR A 72 -10.13 -8.11 8.14
N LEU A 73 -9.01 -8.17 7.44
CA LEU A 73 -8.37 -7.03 6.83
C LEU A 73 -8.99 -6.80 5.45
N ASP A 74 -9.35 -5.55 5.12
CA ASP A 74 -10.03 -5.26 3.85
C ASP A 74 -9.23 -5.74 2.63
N HIS A 75 -7.93 -5.44 2.58
CA HIS A 75 -7.05 -5.99 1.55
C HIS A 75 -5.65 -6.27 2.06
N LEU A 76 -5.04 -7.29 1.48
CA LEU A 76 -3.62 -7.53 1.57
C LEU A 76 -2.98 -7.44 0.19
N PHE A 77 -1.94 -6.63 0.08
CA PHE A 77 -1.11 -6.50 -1.12
C PHE A 77 0.33 -6.93 -0.84
N LEU A 78 1.05 -7.23 -1.92
CA LEU A 78 2.51 -7.33 -1.96
C LEU A 78 3.04 -6.33 -2.98
N ASP A 79 4.26 -5.83 -2.76
CA ASP A 79 4.98 -5.03 -3.76
C ASP A 79 6.14 -5.81 -4.40
N GLN A 80 6.81 -5.19 -5.36
CA GLN A 80 7.95 -5.81 -6.08
C GLN A 80 9.12 -6.20 -5.17
N ASP A 81 9.21 -5.61 -3.96
CA ASP A 81 10.23 -5.92 -2.96
C ASP A 81 9.72 -6.96 -1.94
N ALA A 82 8.59 -7.60 -2.25
CA ALA A 82 7.91 -8.61 -1.45
C ALA A 82 7.47 -8.10 -0.07
N ILE A 83 7.15 -6.81 0.07
CA ILE A 83 6.70 -6.22 1.34
C ILE A 83 5.18 -6.42 1.51
N PRO A 84 4.72 -7.15 2.54
CA PRO A 84 3.29 -7.22 2.89
C PRO A 84 2.73 -5.84 3.21
N THR A 85 1.66 -5.47 2.52
CA THR A 85 0.99 -4.19 2.67
C THR A 85 -0.45 -4.43 3.11
N LEU A 86 -0.72 -4.16 4.38
CA LEU A 86 -2.02 -4.31 5.01
C LEU A 86 -2.83 -3.03 4.80
N VAL A 87 -4.04 -3.16 4.26
CA VAL A 87 -4.88 -2.04 3.88
C VAL A 87 -6.20 -2.09 4.65
N GLU A 88 -6.55 -0.97 5.28
CA GLU A 88 -7.86 -0.73 5.88
C GLU A 88 -8.50 0.48 5.20
N VAL A 89 -9.75 0.31 4.77
CA VAL A 89 -10.50 1.30 4.01
C VAL A 89 -11.63 1.85 4.88
N LYS A 90 -11.68 3.17 5.05
CA LYS A 90 -12.74 3.85 5.80
C LYS A 90 -13.24 5.08 5.07
N LEU A 91 -14.56 5.28 5.04
CA LEU A 91 -15.10 6.57 4.62
C LEU A 91 -15.03 7.57 5.76
N ARG A 92 -14.87 8.86 5.45
CA ARG A 92 -14.91 9.95 6.44
C ARG A 92 -16.19 9.95 7.25
N THR A 93 -17.30 9.56 6.64
CA THR A 93 -18.63 9.50 7.27
C THR A 93 -18.80 8.31 8.20
N ASN A 94 -17.86 7.36 8.22
CA ASN A 94 -17.92 6.23 9.15
C ASN A 94 -17.74 6.72 10.60
N ASN A 95 -18.62 6.26 11.49
CA ASN A 95 -18.64 6.60 12.91
C ASN A 95 -17.63 5.80 13.75
N ASP A 96 -16.91 4.85 13.16
CA ASP A 96 -15.82 4.15 13.83
C ASP A 96 -14.83 5.17 14.39
N SER A 97 -14.58 5.09 15.70
CA SER A 97 -13.65 6.03 16.31
C SER A 97 -12.25 5.83 15.70
N ARG A 98 -11.55 6.92 15.38
CA ARG A 98 -10.14 6.88 14.91
C ARG A 98 -9.24 5.93 15.72
N ARG A 99 -9.49 5.83 17.04
CA ARG A 99 -8.75 4.97 17.96
C ARG A 99 -9.01 3.48 17.70
N LYS A 100 -10.23 3.13 17.31
CA LYS A 100 -10.62 1.78 16.94
C LYS A 100 -9.88 1.34 15.68
N VAL A 101 -9.91 2.17 14.62
CA VAL A 101 -9.25 1.85 13.34
C VAL A 101 -7.73 1.70 13.52
N VAL A 102 -7.10 2.61 14.27
CA VAL A 102 -5.65 2.51 14.57
C VAL A 102 -5.34 1.27 15.42
N GLY A 103 -6.16 1.00 16.45
CA GLY A 103 -6.00 -0.19 17.29
C GLY A 103 -6.10 -1.48 16.48
N GLN A 104 -7.13 -1.60 15.64
CA GLN A 104 -7.33 -2.74 14.74
C GLN A 104 -6.12 -2.94 13.81
N MET A 105 -5.63 -1.88 13.17
CA MET A 105 -4.47 -1.99 12.28
C MET A 105 -3.20 -2.46 13.03
N LEU A 106 -2.99 -2.00 14.26
CA LEU A 106 -1.86 -2.43 15.07
C LEU A 106 -2.02 -3.87 15.58
N ASP A 107 -3.24 -4.28 15.93
CA ASP A 107 -3.55 -5.68 16.25
C ASP A 107 -3.29 -6.57 15.03
N TYR A 108 -3.69 -6.15 13.83
CA TYR A 108 -3.41 -6.88 12.59
C TYR A 108 -1.92 -7.01 12.36
N ALA A 109 -1.18 -5.90 12.43
CA ALA A 109 0.28 -5.88 12.28
C ALA A 109 0.98 -6.86 13.24
N ALA A 110 0.62 -6.83 14.52
CA ALA A 110 1.23 -7.69 15.54
C ALA A 110 0.95 -9.18 15.25
N ASN A 111 -0.29 -9.53 14.94
CA ASN A 111 -0.72 -10.90 14.69
C ASN A 111 -0.19 -11.45 13.35
N SER A 112 -0.20 -10.64 12.30
CA SER A 112 0.37 -10.99 11.00
C SER A 112 1.86 -11.35 11.10
N VAL A 113 2.63 -10.57 11.86
CA VAL A 113 4.07 -10.85 12.07
C VAL A 113 4.29 -12.10 12.93
N ALA A 114 3.43 -12.30 13.94
CA ALA A 114 3.59 -13.41 14.88
C ALA A 114 3.14 -14.76 14.31
N TYR A 115 2.05 -14.79 13.54
CA TYR A 115 1.30 -16.02 13.30
C TYR A 115 0.96 -16.32 11.85
N TRP A 116 1.11 -15.40 10.90
CA TRP A 116 0.68 -15.68 9.52
C TRP A 116 1.59 -16.70 8.83
N PRO A 117 1.09 -17.89 8.46
CA PRO A 117 1.87 -18.83 7.67
C PRO A 117 2.01 -18.29 6.26
N ILE A 118 3.22 -18.31 5.69
CA ILE A 118 3.42 -17.80 4.33
C ILE A 118 2.67 -18.64 3.30
N GLU A 119 2.50 -19.93 3.59
CA GLU A 119 1.77 -20.88 2.77
C GLU A 119 0.30 -20.47 2.64
N SER A 120 -0.29 -19.89 3.69
CA SER A 120 -1.65 -19.36 3.66
C SER A 120 -1.76 -18.15 2.74
N LEU A 121 -0.78 -17.24 2.77
CA LEU A 121 -0.74 -16.08 1.87
C LEU A 121 -0.58 -16.48 0.41
N ARG A 122 0.32 -17.43 0.14
CA ARG A 122 0.51 -17.99 -1.20
C ARG A 122 -0.76 -18.64 -1.72
N LYS A 123 -1.40 -19.46 -0.89
CA LYS A 123 -2.65 -20.13 -1.24
C LYS A 123 -3.77 -19.12 -1.53
N ALA A 124 -3.94 -18.09 -0.69
CA ALA A 124 -4.95 -17.06 -0.91
C ALA A 124 -4.74 -16.31 -2.24
N PHE A 125 -3.48 -16.02 -2.59
CA PHE A 125 -3.15 -15.41 -3.88
C PHE A 125 -3.44 -16.34 -5.07
N GLU A 126 -3.07 -17.62 -4.95
CA GLU A 126 -3.35 -18.63 -5.99
C GLU A 126 -4.86 -18.81 -6.20
N GLU A 127 -5.66 -18.82 -5.13
CA GLU A 127 -7.13 -18.86 -5.17
C GLU A 127 -7.70 -17.62 -5.89
N LEU A 128 -7.26 -16.42 -5.53
CA LEU A 128 -7.67 -15.18 -6.21
C LEU A 128 -7.34 -15.19 -7.71
N CYS A 129 -6.16 -15.68 -8.08
CA CYS A 129 -5.75 -15.79 -9.48
C CYS A 129 -6.65 -16.79 -10.24
N ASN A 130 -6.97 -17.94 -9.63
CA ASN A 130 -7.87 -18.92 -10.23
C ASN A 130 -9.28 -18.34 -10.44
N GLU A 131 -9.81 -17.60 -9.46
CA GLU A 131 -11.11 -16.94 -9.56
C GLU A 131 -11.15 -15.86 -10.65
N THR A 132 -10.03 -15.15 -10.86
CA THR A 132 -9.91 -14.08 -11.85
C THR A 132 -9.37 -14.54 -13.22
N GLY A 133 -9.12 -15.84 -13.38
CA GLY A 133 -8.63 -16.43 -14.63
C GLY A 133 -7.20 -16.02 -15.00
N LYS A 134 -6.37 -15.70 -14.00
CA LYS A 134 -4.98 -15.28 -14.17
C LYS A 134 -4.02 -16.40 -13.76
N ASP A 135 -2.83 -16.42 -14.36
CA ASP A 135 -1.75 -17.30 -13.93
C ASP A 135 -0.96 -16.67 -12.77
N PRO A 136 -0.90 -17.31 -11.57
CA PRO A 136 -0.20 -16.74 -10.42
C PRO A 136 1.29 -16.48 -10.68
N SER A 137 1.95 -17.35 -11.45
CA SER A 137 3.38 -17.25 -11.75
C SER A 137 3.66 -16.05 -12.64
N LEU A 138 2.86 -15.87 -13.71
CA LEU A 138 3.00 -14.72 -14.61
C LEU A 138 2.77 -13.39 -13.89
N GLN A 139 1.78 -13.32 -12.99
CA GLN A 139 1.52 -12.11 -12.21
C GLN A 139 2.70 -11.72 -11.31
N ILE A 140 3.35 -12.70 -10.66
CA ILE A 140 4.55 -12.44 -9.84
C ILE A 140 5.72 -12.01 -10.73
N LEU A 141 5.96 -12.70 -11.86
CA LEU A 141 7.05 -12.38 -12.77
C LEU A 141 6.90 -10.98 -13.38
N GLU A 142 5.67 -10.58 -13.74
CA GLU A 142 5.34 -9.22 -14.19
C GLU A 142 5.60 -8.19 -13.07
N LEU A 143 5.17 -8.49 -11.84
CA LEU A 143 5.41 -7.62 -10.68
C LEU A 143 6.91 -7.39 -10.47
N ILE A 144 7.75 -8.43 -10.55
CA ILE A 144 9.21 -8.27 -10.31
C ILE A 144 10.00 -7.94 -11.58
N LYS A 145 9.33 -7.82 -12.75
CA LYS A 145 9.96 -7.62 -14.08
C LYS A 145 10.99 -8.70 -14.43
N ALA A 146 10.72 -9.94 -14.05
CA ALA A 146 11.53 -11.09 -14.43
C ALA A 146 11.06 -11.70 -15.75
N SER A 147 11.93 -12.49 -16.39
CA SER A 147 11.57 -13.27 -17.58
C SER A 147 10.50 -14.31 -17.24
N SER A 148 9.60 -14.61 -18.19
CA SER A 148 8.56 -15.63 -18.05
C SER A 148 9.09 -17.04 -17.75
N GLU A 149 10.37 -17.30 -18.01
CA GLU A 149 11.03 -18.60 -17.80
C GLU A 149 11.72 -18.71 -16.42
N ASP A 150 11.81 -17.62 -15.65
CA ASP A 150 12.56 -17.57 -14.40
C ASP A 150 11.73 -18.02 -13.19
N MET A 151 11.36 -19.31 -13.18
CA MET A 151 10.57 -19.91 -12.10
C MET A 151 11.27 -19.86 -10.74
N ILE A 152 12.62 -19.78 -10.72
CA ILE A 152 13.40 -19.67 -9.48
C ILE A 152 13.09 -18.34 -8.77
N SER A 153 12.86 -17.27 -9.53
CA SER A 153 12.53 -15.96 -8.97
C SER A 153 11.19 -15.93 -8.23
N ILE A 154 10.24 -16.81 -8.58
CA ILE A 154 8.95 -16.93 -7.86
C ILE A 154 9.16 -17.48 -6.44
N GLU A 155 9.93 -18.55 -6.31
CA GLU A 155 10.23 -19.12 -4.98
C GLU A 155 11.09 -18.16 -4.15
N ARG A 156 12.00 -17.42 -4.77
CA ARG A 156 12.75 -16.35 -4.09
C ARG A 156 11.83 -15.25 -3.60
N PHE A 157 10.85 -14.84 -4.41
CA PHE A 157 9.86 -13.83 -4.03
C PHE A 157 9.10 -14.26 -2.77
N TRP A 158 8.50 -15.46 -2.75
CA TRP A 158 7.78 -15.96 -1.57
C TRP A 158 8.68 -16.10 -0.32
N ASN A 159 9.92 -16.54 -0.48
CA ASN A 159 10.88 -16.56 0.62
C ASN A 159 11.21 -15.15 1.14
N GLN A 160 11.27 -14.15 0.25
CA GLN A 160 11.44 -12.76 0.64
C GLN A 160 10.21 -12.21 1.36
N VAL A 161 8.99 -12.58 0.95
CA VAL A 161 7.76 -12.24 1.67
C VAL A 161 7.81 -12.78 3.10
N ARG A 162 8.16 -14.08 3.28
CA ARG A 162 8.34 -14.69 4.60
C ARG A 162 9.36 -13.93 5.44
N THR A 163 10.51 -13.60 4.86
CA THR A 163 11.60 -12.87 5.53
C THR A 163 11.15 -11.48 5.97
N ASN A 164 10.47 -10.74 5.09
CA ASN A 164 9.96 -9.41 5.39
C ASN A 164 8.91 -9.45 6.50
N LEU A 165 7.98 -10.39 6.45
CA LEU A 165 6.95 -10.56 7.46
C LEU A 165 7.56 -10.89 8.84
N GLN A 166 8.46 -11.87 8.91
CA GLN A 166 9.15 -12.26 10.16
C GLN A 166 10.01 -11.12 10.75
N ALA A 167 10.58 -10.28 9.89
CA ALA A 167 11.34 -9.11 10.31
C ALA A 167 10.45 -7.92 10.72
N GLY A 168 9.11 -8.02 10.60
CA GLY A 168 8.19 -6.90 10.81
C GLY A 168 8.29 -5.82 9.74
N ARG A 169 8.92 -6.11 8.59
CA ARG A 169 8.99 -5.21 7.44
C ARG A 169 7.69 -5.33 6.65
N ILE A 170 6.69 -4.61 7.15
CA ILE A 170 5.34 -4.53 6.58
C ILE A 170 4.96 -3.07 6.36
N ARG A 171 3.94 -2.83 5.54
CA ARG A 171 3.35 -1.52 5.33
C ARG A 171 1.90 -1.52 5.78
N LEU A 172 1.50 -0.52 6.55
CA LEU A 172 0.14 -0.31 7.03
C LEU A 172 -0.43 0.90 6.29
N LEU A 173 -1.47 0.69 5.48
CA LEU A 173 -2.12 1.73 4.71
C LEU A 173 -3.53 1.98 5.22
N PHE A 174 -3.79 3.21 5.65
CA PHE A 174 -5.14 3.70 5.92
C PHE A 174 -5.65 4.42 4.68
N ILE A 175 -6.76 3.97 4.11
CA ILE A 175 -7.33 4.56 2.90
C ILE A 175 -8.68 5.17 3.20
N ALA A 176 -8.90 6.42 2.75
CA ALA A 176 -10.18 7.10 2.90
C ALA A 176 -10.46 8.06 1.75
N ASP A 177 -11.71 8.49 1.61
CA ASP A 177 -12.07 9.59 0.71
C ASP A 177 -11.62 10.96 1.24
N GLU A 178 -11.41 11.03 2.56
CA GLU A 178 -10.74 12.12 3.26
C GLU A 178 -10.27 11.63 4.63
N ILE A 179 -8.99 11.87 4.93
CA ILE A 179 -8.35 11.49 6.19
C ILE A 179 -8.42 12.69 7.14
N PRO A 180 -9.11 12.58 8.29
CA PRO A 180 -9.15 13.66 9.28
C PRO A 180 -7.75 14.01 9.78
N ARG A 181 -7.52 15.30 10.10
CA ARG A 181 -6.22 15.80 10.56
C ARG A 181 -5.67 15.00 11.74
N GLU A 182 -6.54 14.57 12.65
CA GLU A 182 -6.17 13.80 13.83
C GLU A 182 -5.65 12.40 13.46
N LEU A 183 -6.23 11.74 12.45
CA LEU A 183 -5.73 10.45 11.96
C LEU A 183 -4.41 10.65 11.21
N GLN A 184 -4.31 11.69 10.38
CA GLN A 184 -3.06 12.07 9.72
C GLN A 184 -1.91 12.25 10.74
N GLN A 185 -2.14 12.96 11.84
CA GLN A 185 -1.13 13.15 12.89
C GLN A 185 -0.66 11.83 13.52
N ILE A 186 -1.59 10.89 13.75
CA ILE A 186 -1.26 9.57 14.28
C ILE A 186 -0.43 8.78 13.26
N VAL A 187 -0.85 8.77 11.99
CA VAL A 187 -0.11 8.12 10.89
C VAL A 187 1.30 8.66 10.77
N GLU A 188 1.48 9.98 10.74
CA GLU A 188 2.81 10.63 10.66
C GLU A 188 3.68 10.29 11.88
N PHE A 189 3.09 10.30 13.08
CA PHE A 189 3.79 9.93 14.30
C PHE A 189 4.27 8.48 14.26
N LEU A 190 3.37 7.54 13.95
CA LEU A 190 3.69 6.11 13.84
C LEU A 190 4.75 5.87 12.77
N ASN A 191 4.61 6.48 11.59
CA ASN A 191 5.59 6.33 10.51
C ASN A 191 7.00 6.81 10.92
N GLY A 192 7.09 7.84 11.76
CA GLY A 192 8.36 8.37 12.25
C GLY A 192 9.01 7.56 13.38
N GLN A 193 8.25 6.67 14.04
CA GLN A 193 8.73 5.84 15.16
C GLN A 193 8.90 4.36 14.79
N MET A 194 8.09 3.85 13.86
CA MET A 194 8.11 2.45 13.46
C MET A 194 9.20 2.20 12.43
N SER A 195 10.07 1.24 12.75
CA SER A 195 11.11 0.69 11.88
C SER A 195 11.30 -0.78 12.27
N PRO A 196 11.21 -1.74 11.34
CA PRO A 196 11.19 -1.56 9.88
C PRO A 196 9.80 -1.33 9.26
N ALA A 197 8.72 -1.36 10.03
CA ALA A 197 7.37 -1.14 9.49
C ALA A 197 7.14 0.29 8.97
N GLU A 198 6.30 0.42 7.95
CA GLU A 198 5.88 1.68 7.35
C GLU A 198 4.39 1.93 7.59
N VAL A 199 4.01 3.17 7.91
CA VAL A 199 2.61 3.53 8.17
C VAL A 199 2.26 4.76 7.34
N LEU A 200 1.29 4.64 6.45
CA LEU A 200 0.91 5.74 5.55
C LEU A 200 -0.61 5.85 5.47
N GLY A 201 -1.08 7.01 5.05
CA GLY A 201 -2.46 7.26 4.69
C GLY A 201 -2.56 7.51 3.19
N ILE A 202 -3.67 7.11 2.56
CA ILE A 202 -3.98 7.48 1.18
C ILE A 202 -5.38 8.09 1.17
N GLU A 203 -5.45 9.35 0.77
CA GLU A 203 -6.72 9.96 0.40
C GLU A 203 -7.00 9.67 -1.07
N LEU A 204 -8.10 8.99 -1.36
CA LEU A 204 -8.57 8.79 -2.72
C LEU A 204 -9.82 9.62 -2.95
N ARG A 205 -9.65 10.84 -3.47
CA ARG A 205 -10.77 11.77 -3.70
C ARG A 205 -11.40 11.48 -5.06
N GLN A 206 -12.73 11.50 -5.14
CA GLN A 206 -13.44 11.44 -6.41
C GLN A 206 -14.14 12.77 -6.76
N TYR A 207 -14.10 13.10 -8.03
CA TYR A 207 -14.76 14.26 -8.62
C TYR A 207 -15.65 13.79 -9.76
N ARG A 208 -16.92 14.20 -9.77
CA ARG A 208 -17.92 13.74 -10.76
C ARG A 208 -18.76 14.89 -11.31
N ASN A 209 -18.94 14.93 -12.63
CA ASN A 209 -19.86 15.83 -13.33
C ASN A 209 -20.88 15.08 -14.21
N GLY A 210 -21.20 13.83 -13.85
CA GLY A 210 -22.19 12.98 -14.54
C GLY A 210 -21.69 12.31 -15.82
N LYS A 211 -20.71 12.91 -16.53
CA LYS A 211 -20.06 12.32 -17.72
C LYS A 211 -18.72 11.67 -17.39
N LEU A 212 -17.95 12.30 -16.50
CA LEU A 212 -16.61 11.87 -16.11
C LEU A 212 -16.55 11.63 -14.60
N THR A 213 -15.79 10.59 -14.22
CA THR A 213 -15.34 10.38 -12.84
C THR A 213 -13.82 10.47 -12.84
N THR A 214 -13.28 11.41 -12.05
CA THR A 214 -11.83 11.56 -11.86
C THR A 214 -11.48 11.14 -10.44
N LEU A 215 -10.47 10.28 -10.30
CA LEU A 215 -9.94 9.81 -9.04
C LEU A 215 -8.56 10.42 -8.82
N VAL A 216 -8.34 11.02 -7.64
CA VAL A 216 -7.09 11.69 -7.30
C VAL A 216 -6.54 11.09 -6.01
N PRO A 217 -5.56 10.18 -6.09
CA PRO A 217 -4.90 9.64 -4.91
C PRO A 217 -3.86 10.63 -4.36
N ARG A 218 -3.74 10.68 -3.04
CA ARG A 218 -2.74 11.47 -2.33
C ARG A 218 -2.20 10.71 -1.13
N VAL A 219 -0.89 10.52 -1.09
CA VAL A 219 -0.19 9.91 0.06
C VAL A 219 -0.03 10.92 1.21
N ILE A 220 -0.25 10.44 2.43
CA ILE A 220 -0.14 11.13 3.72
C ILE A 220 0.77 10.30 4.62
N GLY A 221 1.49 10.95 5.55
CA GLY A 221 2.41 10.25 6.47
C GLY A 221 3.87 10.34 6.08
N GLN A 222 4.18 10.85 4.89
CA GLN A 222 5.54 11.10 4.43
C GLN A 222 6.00 12.50 4.80
N THR A 223 6.58 12.62 5.99
CA THR A 223 7.26 13.86 6.40
C THR A 223 8.71 13.83 5.93
N ALA A 224 9.31 14.99 5.63
CA ALA A 224 10.73 15.06 5.28
C ALA A 224 11.63 14.43 6.38
N ALA A 225 11.22 14.53 7.64
CA ALA A 225 11.93 13.93 8.76
C ALA A 225 11.83 12.39 8.79
N SER A 226 10.65 11.81 8.49
CA SER A 226 10.48 10.35 8.42
C SER A 226 11.23 9.77 7.22
N ILE A 227 11.21 10.44 6.07
CA ILE A 227 11.99 10.06 4.89
C ILE A 227 13.49 10.02 5.22
N ARG A 228 14.03 11.08 5.84
CA ARG A 228 15.46 11.14 6.22
C ARG A 228 15.87 10.06 7.23
N ARG A 229 15.00 9.73 8.20
CA ARG A 229 15.29 8.67 9.18
C ARG A 229 15.26 7.28 8.57
N LYS A 230 14.36 7.03 7.62
CA LYS A 230 14.19 5.73 6.96
C LYS A 230 15.20 5.53 5.82
N ASN A 231 15.65 6.61 5.20
CA ASN A 231 16.68 6.63 4.16
C ASN A 231 17.92 7.43 4.61
N PRO A 232 18.65 7.01 5.67
CA PRO A 232 19.81 7.74 6.17
C PRO A 232 20.96 7.83 5.15
N THR A 233 20.94 7.00 4.10
CA THR A 233 22.00 6.88 3.10
C THR A 233 21.80 7.74 1.84
N ASN A 234 20.65 8.39 1.65
CA ASN A 234 20.36 9.09 0.39
C ASN A 234 20.72 10.58 0.36
N ASP A 235 21.20 11.15 1.47
CA ASP A 235 21.61 12.58 1.54
C ASP A 235 23.10 12.79 1.19
N GLY A 236 23.71 11.86 0.43
CA GLY A 236 25.13 11.98 0.04
C GLY A 236 25.70 10.98 -0.98
N SER A 237 25.07 9.83 -1.24
CA SER A 237 25.60 8.88 -2.24
C SER A 237 24.96 9.08 -3.61
N GLY A 238 25.34 10.17 -4.29
CA GLY A 238 25.27 10.15 -5.77
C GLY A 238 26.00 8.90 -6.26
N LYS A 239 25.42 8.18 -7.24
CA LYS A 239 25.90 6.92 -7.85
C LYS A 239 27.33 6.55 -7.45
N TRP A 240 27.49 5.43 -6.76
CA TRP A 240 28.80 4.84 -6.52
C TRP A 240 29.50 4.63 -7.87
N ASP A 241 30.63 5.29 -8.04
CA ASP A 241 31.56 5.04 -9.12
C ASP A 241 32.87 4.50 -8.52
N GLU A 242 33.68 3.89 -9.39
CA GLU A 242 34.96 3.29 -9.02
C GLU A 242 35.87 4.29 -8.28
N ALA A 243 35.82 5.57 -8.68
CA ALA A 243 36.62 6.62 -8.08
C ALA A 243 36.24 6.86 -6.60
N LYS A 244 34.95 6.92 -6.26
CA LYS A 244 34.48 7.08 -4.88
C LYS A 244 34.77 5.85 -4.02
N PHE A 245 34.72 4.65 -4.59
CA PHE A 245 35.04 3.40 -3.89
C PHE A 245 36.50 3.37 -3.42
N PHE A 246 37.44 3.70 -4.31
CA PHE A 246 38.87 3.72 -3.95
C PHE A 246 39.25 4.88 -3.02
N GLN A 247 38.47 5.96 -3.00
CA GLN A 247 38.69 7.07 -2.09
C GLN A 247 38.31 6.69 -0.65
N ALA A 248 37.23 5.93 -0.45
CA ALA A 248 36.80 5.43 0.84
C ALA A 248 37.73 4.37 1.46
N LEU A 249 38.51 3.65 0.63
CA LEU A 249 39.49 2.65 1.10
C LEU A 249 40.80 3.28 1.61
N LYS A 250 41.01 4.58 1.41
CA LYS A 250 42.24 5.30 1.82
C LYS A 250 42.08 6.10 3.12
N SER A 251 40.88 6.12 3.70
CA SER A 251 40.57 6.69 5.02
C SER A 251 40.49 5.60 6.07
#